data_AF-A0A4U7D850-F1
#
_entry.id   AF-A0A4U7D850-F1
#
_cell.length_a   1.000
_cell.length_b   1.000
_cell.length_c   1.000
_cell.angle_alpha   90.00
_cell.angle_beta   90.00
_cell.angle_gamma   90.00
#
_symmetry.space_group_name_H-M   'P 1'
#
loop_
_entity.id
_entity.type
_entity.pdbx_description
1 polymer ?
#
loop_
_entity_poly.entity_id
_entity_poly.type
_entity_poly.pdbx_seq_one_letter_code
_entity_poly.pdbx_strand_id
1 'polypeptide(L)'
;GDGGDGSDGGDGGDGSGGGNAADDVPDEIDEYLSDARMYEGTIMDFTGQDEVTVQVGAGDVGFAFSPAAIRIDSSTTVVWEWT
;
A
#
# COMPACT_ATOMS: atom_id res chain seq x y z
N GLY A 1 -40.08 18.04 19.51
CA GLY A 1 -38.64 17.98 19.78
C GLY A 1 -37.97 17.82 18.45
N ASP A 2 -37.21 18.84 18.09
CA ASP A 2 -36.32 18.94 16.94
C ASP A 2 -35.37 17.75 16.76
N GLY A 3 -35.05 17.48 15.50
CA GLY A 3 -33.67 17.47 15.01
C GLY A 3 -32.94 16.13 15.00
N GLY A 4 -32.40 15.75 13.84
CA GLY A 4 -31.45 14.65 13.75
C GLY A 4 -31.31 14.01 12.36
N ASP A 5 -31.28 14.81 11.30
CA ASP A 5 -30.68 14.46 10.02
C ASP A 5 -29.17 14.23 10.17
N GLY A 6 -28.75 12.97 10.08
CA GLY A 6 -27.34 12.59 10.01
C GLY A 6 -26.97 12.29 8.57
N SER A 7 -26.51 13.31 7.85
CA SER A 7 -25.70 13.13 6.64
C SER A 7 -24.22 13.18 7.03
N ASP A 8 -23.37 12.69 6.11
CA ASP A 8 -21.90 12.86 6.04
C ASP A 8 -21.10 11.65 6.56
N GLY A 9 -20.16 11.06 5.81
CA GLY A 9 -19.49 11.54 4.59
C GLY A 9 -18.83 10.40 3.82
N GLY A 10 -18.41 10.73 2.60
CA GLY A 10 -18.14 9.81 1.52
C GLY A 10 -16.94 8.88 1.72
N ASP A 11 -17.14 7.65 1.25
CA ASP A 11 -16.07 6.72 0.93
C ASP A 11 -15.40 7.21 -0.36
N GLY A 12 -14.47 8.14 -0.21
CA GLY A 12 -13.51 8.54 -1.24
C GLY A 12 -12.45 7.46 -1.37
N GLY A 13 -12.84 6.30 -1.92
CA GLY A 13 -11.93 5.23 -2.27
C GLY A 13 -11.18 5.57 -3.54
N ASP A 14 -10.14 6.39 -3.42
CA ASP A 14 -9.19 6.63 -4.50
C ASP A 14 -8.24 5.43 -4.57
N GLY A 15 -8.61 4.44 -5.39
CA GLY A 15 -7.96 3.15 -5.44
C GLY A 15 -6.54 3.17 -6.03
N SER A 16 -5.67 2.33 -5.45
CA SER A 16 -4.91 1.34 -6.21
C SER A 16 -4.20 0.36 -5.27
N GLY A 17 -4.53 -0.91 -5.43
CA GLY A 17 -3.93 -2.03 -4.76
C GLY A 17 -4.86 -2.62 -3.70
N GLY A 18 -5.55 -3.72 -4.03
CA GLY A 18 -6.47 -4.43 -3.13
C GLY A 18 -5.80 -5.09 -1.92
N GLY A 19 -4.61 -4.64 -1.53
CA GLY A 19 -3.87 -5.17 -0.38
C GLY A 19 -4.24 -4.45 0.91
N ASN A 20 -4.13 -5.15 2.02
CA ASN A 20 -4.39 -4.60 3.36
C ASN A 20 -3.06 -4.26 4.04
N ALA A 21 -2.96 -3.11 4.70
CA ALA A 21 -1.78 -2.81 5.51
C ALA A 21 -1.65 -3.80 6.67
N ALA A 22 -0.45 -4.34 6.87
CA ALA A 22 -0.12 -5.25 7.96
C ALA A 22 1.15 -4.77 8.69
N ASP A 23 1.08 -4.78 10.02
CA ASP A 23 2.17 -4.32 10.91
C ASP A 23 3.00 -5.50 11.45
N ASP A 24 2.74 -6.72 10.98
CA ASP A 24 3.43 -7.96 11.36
C ASP A 24 4.68 -8.21 10.50
N VAL A 25 5.44 -7.15 10.21
CA VAL A 25 6.64 -7.24 9.37
C VAL A 25 7.76 -7.98 10.14
N PRO A 26 8.39 -9.02 9.55
CA PRO A 26 9.53 -9.67 10.19
C PRO A 26 10.70 -8.69 10.40
N ASP A 27 11.35 -8.75 11.57
CA ASP A 27 12.40 -7.80 11.98
C ASP A 27 13.51 -7.61 10.92
N GLU A 28 13.96 -8.68 10.27
CA GLU A 28 15.01 -8.60 9.23
C GLU A 28 14.56 -7.81 8.00
N ILE A 29 13.27 -7.88 7.65
CA ILE A 29 12.68 -7.12 6.54
C ILE A 29 12.47 -5.67 6.95
N ASP A 30 11.99 -5.44 8.18
CA ASP A 30 11.80 -4.11 8.72
C ASP A 30 13.14 -3.34 8.81
N GLU A 31 14.19 -3.98 9.30
CA GLU A 31 15.55 -3.43 9.35
C GLU A 31 16.11 -3.17 7.94
N TYR A 32 15.88 -4.07 6.98
CA TYR A 32 16.34 -3.89 5.61
C TYR A 32 15.64 -2.71 4.90
N LEU A 33 14.36 -2.48 5.20
CA LEU A 33 13.53 -1.46 4.57
C LEU A 33 13.52 -0.12 5.33
N SER A 34 14.14 -0.03 6.51
CA SER A 34 14.06 1.15 7.38
C SER A 34 14.48 2.46 6.70
N ASP A 35 15.43 2.38 5.75
CA ASP A 35 15.94 3.53 5.00
C ASP A 35 15.22 3.73 3.64
N ALA A 36 14.27 2.86 3.29
CA ALA A 36 13.50 2.95 2.06
C ALA A 36 12.51 4.12 2.12
N ARG A 37 12.39 4.86 1.01
CA ARG A 37 11.44 5.97 0.93
C ARG A 37 10.01 5.46 1.04
N MET A 38 9.19 6.17 1.81
CA MET A 38 7.76 5.89 2.02
C MET A 38 7.47 4.58 2.77
N TYR A 39 8.49 3.91 3.31
CA TYR A 39 8.27 2.77 4.21
C TYR A 39 8.05 3.27 5.64
N GLU A 40 6.93 2.87 6.26
CA GLU A 40 6.50 3.36 7.58
C GLU A 40 6.41 2.21 8.61
N GLY A 41 7.18 1.14 8.42
CA GLY A 41 7.14 -0.05 9.28
C GLY A 41 5.96 -0.98 8.99
N THR A 42 5.31 -0.83 7.83
CA THR A 42 4.14 -1.61 7.42
C THR A 42 4.34 -2.21 6.03
N ILE A 43 3.74 -3.37 5.81
CA ILE A 43 3.74 -4.07 4.53
C ILE A 43 2.32 -4.16 4.00
N MET A 44 2.13 -3.87 2.72
CA MET A 44 0.83 -4.07 2.08
C MET A 44 0.67 -5.54 1.70
N ASP A 45 -0.33 -6.22 2.26
CA ASP A 45 -0.58 -7.64 2.05
C ASP A 45 -1.53 -7.88 0.87
N PHE A 46 -0.97 -8.48 -0.18
CA PHE A 46 -1.63 -8.89 -1.41
C PHE A 46 -1.71 -10.42 -1.56
N THR A 47 -1.50 -11.20 -0.50
CA THR A 47 -1.70 -12.66 -0.52
C THR A 47 -3.11 -13.00 -1.04
N GLY A 48 -3.18 -14.01 -1.91
CA GLY A 48 -4.40 -14.40 -2.63
C GLY A 48 -4.67 -13.62 -3.93
N GLN A 49 -3.84 -12.64 -4.30
CA GLN A 49 -3.97 -11.90 -5.56
C GLN A 49 -3.01 -12.43 -6.64
N ASP A 50 -3.52 -12.56 -7.86
CA ASP A 50 -2.75 -13.06 -9.01
C ASP A 50 -1.82 -11.99 -9.61
N GLU A 51 -2.13 -10.72 -9.40
CA GLU A 51 -1.38 -9.57 -9.92
C GLU A 51 -1.40 -8.41 -8.92
N VAL A 52 -0.29 -7.68 -8.86
CA VAL A 52 -0.14 -6.43 -8.10
C VAL A 52 0.64 -5.41 -8.90
N THR A 53 0.22 -4.14 -8.83
CA THR A 53 0.92 -3.03 -9.48
C THR A 53 1.73 -2.25 -8.45
N VAL A 54 2.99 -1.95 -8.79
CA VAL A 54 3.86 -1.04 -8.05
C VAL A 54 4.25 0.12 -8.95
N GLN A 55 3.94 1.34 -8.50
CA GLN A 55 4.37 2.56 -9.18
C GLN A 55 5.85 2.84 -8.89
N VAL A 56 6.58 3.27 -9.92
CA VAL A 56 7.99 3.68 -9.86
C VAL A 56 8.08 5.16 -10.18
N GLY A 57 8.66 5.94 -9.27
CA GLY A 57 8.66 7.40 -9.37
C GLY A 57 7.61 8.06 -8.48
N ALA A 58 7.14 7.37 -7.44
CA ALA A 58 6.19 7.90 -6.47
C ALA A 58 6.85 8.82 -5.44
N GLY A 59 6.00 9.41 -4.58
CA GLY A 59 6.38 10.36 -3.53
C GLY A 59 6.70 11.75 -4.06
N ASP A 60 6.80 12.73 -3.17
CA ASP A 60 6.90 14.17 -3.53
C ASP A 60 8.09 14.53 -4.44
N VAL A 61 9.15 13.73 -4.40
CA VAL A 61 10.39 13.94 -5.17
C VAL A 61 10.59 12.91 -6.28
N GLY A 62 9.64 11.98 -6.49
CA GLY A 62 9.68 11.00 -7.58
C GLY A 62 10.76 9.92 -7.45
N PHE A 63 11.15 9.55 -6.23
CA PHE A 63 12.20 8.56 -5.96
C PHE A 63 11.75 7.42 -5.04
N ALA A 64 10.44 7.20 -4.91
CA ALA A 64 9.86 6.13 -4.13
C ALA A 64 9.12 5.11 -5.00
N PHE A 65 8.84 3.95 -4.39
CA PHE A 65 7.85 3.00 -4.89
C PHE A 65 6.52 3.24 -4.18
N SER A 66 5.42 2.89 -4.83
CA SER A 66 4.11 2.85 -4.19
C SER A 66 3.33 1.60 -4.61
N PRO A 67 3.05 0.66 -3.69
CA PRO A 67 3.46 0.65 -2.28
C PRO A 67 4.99 0.53 -2.08
N ALA A 68 5.49 0.95 -0.91
CA ALA A 68 6.91 0.82 -0.57
C ALA A 68 7.33 -0.62 -0.24
N ALA A 69 6.38 -1.43 0.27
CA ALA A 69 6.59 -2.84 0.59
C ALA A 69 5.30 -3.63 0.30
N ILE A 70 5.43 -4.81 -0.29
CA ILE A 70 4.32 -5.72 -0.59
C ILE A 70 4.62 -7.15 -0.15
N ARG A 71 3.61 -7.84 0.38
CA ARG A 71 3.59 -9.30 0.64
C ARG A 71 2.69 -9.94 -0.40
N ILE A 72 3.18 -10.98 -1.07
CA ILE A 72 2.48 -11.67 -2.16
C ILE A 72 2.70 -13.17 -2.05
N ASP A 73 1.82 -13.94 -2.69
CA ASP A 73 2.05 -15.36 -2.87
C ASP A 73 3.10 -15.60 -3.96
N SER A 74 3.72 -16.78 -3.91
CA SER A 74 4.56 -17.23 -5.02
C SER A 74 3.73 -17.31 -6.31
N SER A 75 4.32 -16.95 -7.44
CA SER A 75 3.67 -16.90 -8.75
C SER A 75 2.70 -15.73 -8.99
N THR A 76 2.49 -14.84 -8.02
CA THR A 76 1.85 -13.53 -8.28
C THR A 76 2.69 -12.71 -9.28
N THR A 77 2.02 -12.09 -10.25
CA THR A 77 2.67 -11.19 -11.22
C THR A 77 2.81 -9.80 -10.61
N VAL A 78 4.02 -9.24 -10.63
CA VAL A 78 4.27 -7.85 -10.21
C VAL A 78 4.42 -6.98 -11.44
N VAL A 79 3.49 -6.06 -11.64
CA VAL A 79 3.50 -5.07 -12.72
C VAL A 79 4.16 -3.79 -12.21
N TRP A 80 5.15 -3.30 -12.94
CA TRP A 80 5.84 -2.06 -12.62
C TRP A 80 5.41 -0.96 -13.58
N GLU A 81 4.82 0.10 -13.05
CA GLU A 81 4.38 1.26 -13.83
C GLU A 81 5.24 2.48 -13.52
N TRP A 82 5.81 3.10 -14.55
CA TRP A 82 6.67 4.27 -14.41
C TRP A 82 5.85 5.55 -14.55
N THR A 83 6.05 6.50 -13.63
CA THR A 83 5.43 7.83 -13.64
C THR A 83 6.41 8.93 -14.03
#